data_AF-A0A2H0HIB2-F1
#
_entry.id   AF-A0A2H0HIB2-F1
#
_cell.length_a   1.000
_cell.length_b   1.000
_cell.length_c   1.000
_cell.angle_alpha   90.00
_cell.angle_beta   90.00
_cell.angle_gamma   90.00
#
_symmetry.space_group_name_H-M   'P 1'
#
loop_
_entity.id
_entity.type
_entity.pdbx_description
1 polymer ?
#
loop_
_entity_poly.entity_id
_entity_poly.type
_entity_poly.pdbx_seq_one_letter_code
_entity_poly.pdbx_strand_id
1 'polypeptide(L)'
;MSNKITSITRRNIWDGILITGIDPFGRLEEPDFLGRIWDLSGLPSTDNRFRDAYRDIWQHRINNYDWDESWLLSDSRINLLNCDDSIFLQFLCETIHPVIRNDSTEISKLIQHYNDNLFPDGYKIIEKARISDKPIFAGVKREFTEEHLIKKNQEIKKRLSADYVMQQITLMESSIETSPHISIGISKELIETCCKTIFEERKKEYDKNWDLPRLMKETTKLLKLTPNDIPNEVKAASSIRQILGSLSSVVQGIGEIRNEYGSGHGKDGKFVGLQPRHAKLAVGAASTLAIYLLETHEIKD
;
A
#
# COMPACT_ATOMS: atom_id res chain seq x y z
N MET A 1 27.15 8.11 -20.79
CA MET A 1 25.76 7.72 -21.06
C MET A 1 24.86 8.64 -20.24
N SER A 2 23.64 8.97 -20.67
CA SER A 2 22.76 9.80 -19.84
C SER A 2 22.30 9.01 -18.61
N ASN A 3 22.50 9.58 -17.41
CA ASN A 3 22.02 9.01 -16.15
C ASN A 3 20.48 8.85 -16.19
N LYS A 4 19.98 7.71 -15.73
CA LYS A 4 18.54 7.45 -15.60
C LYS A 4 18.02 7.81 -14.21
N ILE A 5 18.86 7.77 -13.18
CA ILE A 5 18.49 8.27 -11.86
C ILE A 5 18.61 9.79 -11.88
N THR A 6 17.48 10.46 -11.72
CA THR A 6 17.38 11.91 -11.87
C THR A 6 18.07 12.65 -10.73
N SER A 7 18.49 13.89 -10.97
CA SER A 7 19.05 14.74 -9.92
C SER A 7 18.04 15.05 -8.80
N ILE A 8 16.74 15.03 -9.11
CA ILE A 8 15.65 15.18 -8.14
C ILE A 8 15.64 13.97 -7.19
N THR A 9 15.65 12.75 -7.72
CA THR A 9 15.73 11.52 -6.93
C THR A 9 16.97 11.50 -6.05
N ARG A 10 18.13 11.85 -6.60
CA ARG A 10 19.40 11.88 -5.86
C ARG A 10 19.36 12.86 -4.69
N ARG A 11 18.81 14.07 -4.91
CA ARG A 11 18.63 15.08 -3.86
C ARG A 11 17.62 14.63 -2.80
N ASN A 12 16.46 14.12 -3.20
CA ASN A 12 15.46 13.61 -2.25
C ASN A 12 16.00 12.49 -1.37
N ILE A 13 16.82 11.60 -1.94
CA ILE A 13 17.48 10.55 -1.17
C ILE A 13 18.42 11.17 -0.15
N TRP A 14 19.31 12.08 -0.56
CA TRP A 14 20.24 12.75 0.34
C TRP A 14 19.55 13.52 1.46
N ASP A 15 18.60 14.40 1.11
CA ASP A 15 17.86 15.22 2.08
C ASP A 15 17.09 14.34 3.06
N GLY A 16 16.50 13.23 2.59
CA GLY A 16 15.81 12.30 3.47
C GLY A 16 16.74 11.54 4.42
N ILE A 17 17.99 11.24 4.03
CA ILE A 17 18.99 10.68 4.97
C ILE A 17 19.26 11.70 6.08
N LEU A 18 19.51 12.97 5.74
CA LEU A 18 19.74 14.03 6.73
C LEU A 18 18.56 14.21 7.69
N ILE A 19 17.31 14.16 7.17
CA ILE A 19 16.09 14.26 7.98
C ILE A 19 15.93 13.07 8.94
N THR A 20 16.36 11.86 8.54
CA THR A 20 16.25 10.68 9.41
C THR A 20 17.13 10.77 10.66
N GLY A 21 18.13 11.66 10.67
CA GLY A 21 19.13 11.76 11.73
C GLY A 21 20.09 10.58 11.78
N ILE A 22 20.02 9.67 10.80
CA ILE A 22 20.96 8.56 10.66
C ILE A 22 22.20 9.10 9.94
N ASP A 23 23.35 9.05 10.63
CA ASP A 23 24.64 9.38 10.01
C ASP A 23 24.86 8.46 8.78
N PRO A 24 25.07 8.99 7.56
CA PRO A 24 25.34 8.19 6.37
C PRO A 24 26.62 7.34 6.48
N PHE A 25 27.62 7.81 7.21
CA PHE A 25 28.97 7.23 7.25
C PHE A 25 29.14 6.17 8.35
N GLY A 26 28.22 6.15 9.32
CA GLY A 26 28.10 5.09 10.32
C GLY A 26 29.34 4.97 11.19
N ARG A 27 30.04 3.83 11.10
CA ARG A 27 31.20 3.55 11.95
C ARG A 27 32.53 4.11 11.44
N LEU A 28 32.56 4.64 10.22
CA LEU A 28 33.77 5.20 9.63
C LEU A 28 33.71 6.72 9.68
N GLU A 29 34.87 7.35 9.78
CA GLU A 29 34.96 8.78 9.49
C GLU A 29 34.63 9.02 8.01
N GLU A 30 34.02 10.16 7.72
CA GLU A 30 33.58 10.55 6.38
C GLU A 30 34.63 10.34 5.26
N PRO A 31 35.90 10.79 5.40
CA PRO A 31 36.90 10.53 4.36
C PRO A 31 37.24 9.04 4.17
N ASP A 32 37.20 8.24 5.24
CA ASP A 32 37.44 6.79 5.14
C ASP A 32 36.27 6.07 4.47
N PHE A 33 35.03 6.49 4.74
CA PHE A 33 33.85 6.00 4.05
C PHE A 33 33.92 6.32 2.56
N LEU A 34 34.14 7.59 2.21
CA LEU A 34 34.22 8.04 0.83
C LEU A 34 35.37 7.37 0.07
N GLY A 35 36.49 7.09 0.75
CA GLY A 35 37.63 6.33 0.24
C GLY A 35 37.30 4.91 -0.24
N ARG A 36 36.15 4.35 0.16
CA ARG A 36 35.68 3.03 -0.32
C ARG A 36 35.08 3.08 -1.73
N ILE A 37 34.71 4.28 -2.19
CA ILE A 37 34.02 4.51 -3.47
C ILE A 37 34.91 5.32 -4.41
N TRP A 38 35.61 6.33 -3.89
CA TRP A 38 36.49 7.22 -4.64
C TRP A 38 37.94 7.10 -4.18
N ASP A 39 38.90 7.15 -5.12
CA ASP A 39 40.32 7.29 -4.78
C ASP A 39 40.62 8.73 -4.35
N LEU A 40 40.34 9.05 -3.09
CA LEU A 40 40.54 10.38 -2.53
C LEU A 40 42.01 10.82 -2.49
N SER A 41 42.95 9.87 -2.54
CA SER A 41 44.39 10.16 -2.55
C SER A 41 44.90 10.58 -3.94
N GLY A 42 44.23 10.10 -4.99
CA GLY A 42 44.47 10.50 -6.37
C GLY A 42 43.71 11.76 -6.80
N LEU A 43 42.70 12.19 -6.04
CA LEU A 43 41.90 13.38 -6.31
C LEU A 43 42.55 14.66 -5.75
N PRO A 44 42.49 15.79 -6.48
CA PRO A 44 43.06 17.05 -6.02
C PRO A 44 42.32 17.61 -4.80
N SER A 45 43.04 18.35 -3.95
CA SER A 45 42.41 19.17 -2.92
C SER A 45 41.80 20.44 -3.52
N THR A 46 40.68 20.89 -2.95
CA THR A 46 40.10 22.21 -3.17
C THR A 46 40.78 23.31 -2.34
N ASP A 47 41.56 22.92 -1.33
CA ASP A 47 42.38 23.80 -0.51
C ASP A 47 43.87 23.52 -0.79
N ASN A 48 44.55 24.50 -1.34
CA ASN A 48 45.95 24.36 -1.75
C ASN A 48 46.93 24.04 -0.61
N ARG A 49 46.51 24.15 0.66
CA ARG A 49 47.29 23.76 1.83
C ARG A 49 47.41 22.23 1.97
N PHE A 50 46.48 21.48 1.38
CA PHE A 50 46.44 20.02 1.46
C PHE A 50 46.76 19.38 0.12
N ARG A 51 47.39 18.20 0.19
CA ARG A 51 47.92 17.51 -0.99
C ARG A 51 46.85 16.83 -1.83
N ASP A 52 45.82 16.29 -1.19
CA ASP A 52 44.80 15.44 -1.80
C ASP A 52 43.43 15.65 -1.16
N ALA A 53 42.39 15.16 -1.81
CA ALA A 53 41.02 15.29 -1.36
C ALA A 53 40.80 14.64 0.01
N TYR A 54 41.50 13.54 0.32
CA TYR A 54 41.40 12.89 1.63
C TYR A 54 41.72 13.85 2.78
N ARG A 55 42.90 14.48 2.75
CA ARG A 55 43.34 15.38 3.84
C ARG A 55 42.48 16.63 3.94
N ASP A 56 42.03 17.13 2.80
CA ASP A 56 41.14 18.28 2.68
C ASP A 56 39.80 18.02 3.38
N ILE A 57 39.14 16.91 3.00
CA ILE A 57 37.88 16.47 3.61
C ILE A 57 38.07 16.23 5.10
N TRP A 58 39.13 15.51 5.49
CA TRP A 58 39.40 15.25 6.90
C TRP A 58 39.59 16.56 7.69
N GLN A 59 40.37 17.50 7.17
CA GLN A 59 40.59 18.78 7.85
C GLN A 59 39.29 19.53 8.11
N HIS A 60 38.44 19.63 7.09
CA HIS A 60 37.26 20.48 7.14
C HIS A 60 36.05 19.81 7.79
N ARG A 61 35.85 18.51 7.56
CA ARG A 61 34.71 17.75 8.08
C ARG A 61 34.94 17.13 9.45
N ILE A 62 36.18 16.79 9.79
CA ILE A 62 36.52 16.09 11.04
C ILE A 62 37.27 17.00 12.02
N ASN A 63 38.31 17.71 11.57
CA ASN A 63 39.11 18.53 12.50
C ASN A 63 38.47 19.89 12.80
N ASN A 64 37.87 20.54 11.80
CA ASN A 64 37.34 21.90 11.93
C ASN A 64 35.81 21.99 12.03
N TYR A 65 35.08 21.03 11.44
CA TYR A 65 33.62 21.06 11.29
C TYR A 65 33.10 22.34 10.62
N ASP A 66 33.79 22.83 9.59
CA ASP A 66 33.51 24.12 8.92
C ASP A 66 32.88 23.99 7.52
N TRP A 67 32.54 22.77 7.09
CA TRP A 67 31.79 22.50 5.85
C TRP A 67 30.35 22.08 6.12
N ASP A 68 29.44 22.55 5.28
CA ASP A 68 28.00 22.27 5.36
C ASP A 68 27.67 20.78 5.10
N GLU A 69 26.62 20.26 5.76
CA GLU A 69 26.17 18.86 5.62
C GLU A 69 25.80 18.45 4.18
N SER A 70 25.47 19.40 3.31
CA SER A 70 25.17 19.14 1.90
C SER A 70 26.37 19.26 0.96
N TRP A 71 27.60 19.46 1.46
CA TRP A 71 28.79 19.67 0.62
C TRP A 71 29.01 18.57 -0.43
N LEU A 72 28.65 17.31 -0.13
CA LEU A 72 28.73 16.19 -1.08
C LEU A 72 27.89 16.40 -2.35
N LEU A 73 26.84 17.23 -2.29
CA LEU A 73 26.00 17.57 -3.43
C LEU A 73 26.64 18.62 -4.35
N SER A 74 27.55 19.45 -3.82
CA SER A 74 28.19 20.56 -4.55
C SER A 74 29.66 20.31 -4.88
N ASP A 75 30.31 19.36 -4.21
CA ASP A 75 31.71 19.01 -4.45
C ASP A 75 31.90 18.45 -5.85
N SER A 76 32.77 19.09 -6.64
CA SER A 76 33.02 18.72 -8.03
C SER A 76 33.79 17.41 -8.21
N ARG A 77 34.50 16.94 -7.18
CA ARG A 77 35.31 15.70 -7.20
C ARG A 77 34.43 14.48 -6.98
N ILE A 78 33.47 14.59 -6.06
CA ILE A 78 32.49 13.53 -5.75
C ILE A 78 31.31 13.60 -6.71
N ASN A 79 30.75 14.80 -6.89
CA ASN A 79 29.66 15.15 -7.80
C ASN A 79 28.45 14.20 -7.65
N LEU A 80 27.99 13.97 -6.41
CA LEU A 80 26.99 12.94 -6.11
C LEU A 80 25.68 13.11 -6.90
N LEU A 81 25.30 14.35 -7.21
CA LEU A 81 24.10 14.67 -8.00
C LEU A 81 24.21 14.26 -9.47
N ASN A 82 25.42 14.20 -10.03
CA ASN A 82 25.62 13.95 -11.46
C ASN A 82 26.58 12.79 -11.78
N CYS A 83 27.11 12.09 -10.76
CA CYS A 83 27.95 10.91 -10.96
C CYS A 83 27.18 9.79 -11.68
N ASP A 84 27.89 8.83 -12.27
CA ASP A 84 27.24 7.69 -12.94
C ASP A 84 26.25 6.96 -12.01
N ASP A 85 25.11 6.53 -12.55
CA ASP A 85 24.09 5.79 -11.79
C ASP A 85 24.68 4.61 -11.01
N SER A 86 25.67 3.90 -11.56
CA SER A 86 26.34 2.80 -10.88
C SER A 86 27.12 3.24 -9.64
N ILE A 87 27.78 4.40 -9.70
CA ILE A 87 28.53 4.97 -8.58
C ILE A 87 27.55 5.43 -7.50
N PHE A 88 26.44 6.07 -7.90
CA PHE A 88 25.40 6.48 -6.96
C PHE A 88 24.75 5.30 -6.24
N LEU A 89 24.41 4.23 -6.98
CA LEU A 89 23.88 3.01 -6.37
C LEU A 89 24.90 2.33 -5.45
N GLN A 90 26.19 2.33 -5.82
CA GLN A 90 27.26 1.84 -4.96
C GLN A 90 27.33 2.65 -3.66
N PHE A 91 27.27 3.98 -3.74
CA PHE A 91 27.22 4.85 -2.57
C PHE A 91 26.08 4.47 -1.62
N LEU A 92 24.86 4.30 -2.13
CA LEU A 92 23.70 3.86 -1.33
C LEU A 92 23.89 2.45 -0.75
N CYS A 93 24.61 1.56 -1.42
CA CYS A 93 24.90 0.23 -0.88
C CYS A 93 25.97 0.28 0.23
N GLU A 94 26.95 1.17 0.13
CA GLU A 94 27.98 1.35 1.16
C GLU A 94 27.38 1.91 2.46
N THR A 95 26.42 2.83 2.40
CA THR A 95 25.76 3.37 3.62
C THR A 95 25.05 2.29 4.44
N ILE A 96 24.58 1.22 3.81
CA ILE A 96 23.91 0.08 4.47
C ILE A 96 24.79 -1.17 4.54
N HIS A 97 26.07 -1.07 4.20
CA HIS A 97 26.98 -2.20 4.22
C HIS A 97 27.28 -2.63 5.67
N PRO A 98 27.36 -3.95 5.99
CA PRO A 98 27.53 -4.47 7.36
C PRO A 98 28.75 -3.94 8.15
N VAL A 99 29.80 -3.52 7.45
CA VAL A 99 31.00 -2.91 8.06
C VAL A 99 30.72 -1.47 8.52
N ILE A 100 29.82 -0.78 7.81
CA ILE A 100 29.46 0.62 8.07
C ILE A 100 28.29 0.68 9.05
N ARG A 101 27.27 -0.17 8.87
CA ARG A 101 26.09 -0.27 9.73
C ARG A 101 25.82 -1.69 10.20
N ASN A 102 25.39 -1.84 11.44
CA ASN A 102 24.92 -3.12 11.96
C ASN A 102 23.51 -3.07 12.57
N ASP A 103 22.89 -1.88 12.71
CA ASP A 103 21.52 -1.74 13.19
C ASP A 103 20.54 -2.12 12.07
N SER A 104 19.81 -3.22 12.27
CA SER A 104 18.83 -3.72 11.30
C SER A 104 17.64 -2.77 11.09
N THR A 105 17.29 -1.96 12.08
CA THR A 105 16.21 -0.97 12.02
C THR A 105 16.62 0.20 11.14
N GLU A 106 17.83 0.72 11.31
CA GLU A 106 18.38 1.78 10.46
C GLU A 106 18.53 1.31 9.01
N ILE A 107 19.11 0.12 8.81
CA ILE A 107 19.25 -0.49 7.47
C ILE A 107 17.89 -0.61 6.79
N SER A 108 16.87 -1.10 7.51
CA SER A 108 15.52 -1.25 6.94
C SER A 108 14.89 0.10 6.57
N LYS A 109 15.04 1.12 7.41
CA LYS A 109 14.56 2.49 7.13
C LYS A 109 15.23 3.08 5.89
N LEU A 110 16.55 2.94 5.79
CA LEU A 110 17.32 3.42 4.64
C LEU A 110 16.93 2.70 3.35
N ILE A 111 16.80 1.37 3.37
CA ILE A 111 16.36 0.61 2.18
C ILE A 111 14.97 1.04 1.72
N GLN A 112 14.04 1.24 2.66
CA GLN A 112 12.70 1.71 2.34
C GLN A 112 12.75 3.08 1.66
N HIS A 113 13.46 4.05 2.27
CA HIS A 113 13.64 5.39 1.72
C HIS A 113 14.30 5.38 0.34
N TYR A 114 15.34 4.57 0.14
CA TYR A 114 16.02 4.44 -1.15
C TYR A 114 15.07 3.88 -2.20
N ASN A 115 14.36 2.79 -1.89
CA ASN A 115 13.49 2.15 -2.86
C ASN A 115 12.26 2.99 -3.20
N ASP A 116 11.70 3.75 -2.26
CA ASP A 116 10.58 4.67 -2.52
C ASP A 116 10.97 5.77 -3.53
N ASN A 117 12.21 6.25 -3.45
CA ASN A 117 12.72 7.28 -4.36
C ASN A 117 13.30 6.72 -5.67
N LEU A 118 13.92 5.54 -5.66
CA LEU A 118 14.47 4.90 -6.87
C LEU A 118 13.39 4.27 -7.77
N PHE A 119 12.21 3.98 -7.21
CA PHE A 119 11.13 3.30 -7.92
C PHE A 119 10.67 4.02 -9.19
N PRO A 120 10.43 5.35 -9.19
CA PRO A 120 10.04 6.09 -10.40
C PRO A 120 11.12 6.06 -11.49
N ASP A 121 12.39 6.03 -11.10
CA ASP A 121 13.53 6.02 -12.01
C ASP A 121 13.89 4.59 -12.50
N GLY A 122 13.11 3.59 -12.09
CA GLY A 122 13.25 2.21 -12.55
C GLY A 122 14.40 1.43 -11.93
N TYR A 123 14.82 1.80 -10.72
CA TYR A 123 15.83 1.08 -9.95
C TYR A 123 15.30 0.62 -8.59
N LYS A 124 16.01 -0.32 -7.98
CA LYS A 124 15.81 -0.73 -6.58
C LYS A 124 17.10 -1.28 -5.98
N ILE A 125 17.25 -1.16 -4.67
CA ILE A 125 18.24 -1.85 -3.85
C ILE A 125 17.64 -3.19 -3.41
N ILE A 126 18.37 -4.28 -3.66
CA ILE A 126 18.00 -5.64 -3.23
C ILE A 126 19.15 -6.29 -2.46
N GLU A 127 18.83 -7.25 -1.60
CA GLU A 127 19.83 -8.15 -1.03
C GLU A 127 20.40 -9.03 -2.15
N LYS A 128 21.71 -8.99 -2.34
CA LYS A 128 22.45 -9.73 -3.38
C LYS A 128 23.16 -10.96 -2.82
N ALA A 129 23.68 -10.87 -1.61
CA ALA A 129 24.45 -11.93 -0.96
C ALA A 129 24.45 -11.76 0.56
N ARG A 130 25.04 -12.71 1.27
CA ARG A 130 25.36 -12.58 2.69
C ARG A 130 26.82 -12.89 2.96
N ILE A 131 27.43 -12.15 3.88
CA ILE A 131 28.78 -12.41 4.41
C ILE A 131 28.66 -12.47 5.93
N SER A 132 29.07 -13.59 6.53
CA SER A 132 28.91 -13.82 7.98
C SER A 132 27.46 -13.63 8.47
N ASP A 133 26.49 -14.10 7.67
CA ASP A 133 25.05 -13.91 7.86
C ASP A 133 24.58 -12.44 7.94
N LYS A 134 25.39 -11.51 7.43
CA LYS A 134 25.02 -10.11 7.24
C LYS A 134 24.70 -9.83 5.77
N PRO A 135 23.59 -9.13 5.46
CA PRO A 135 23.18 -8.89 4.08
C PRO A 135 24.11 -7.91 3.37
N ILE A 136 24.41 -8.21 2.11
CA ILE A 136 25.11 -7.34 1.16
C ILE A 136 24.12 -6.96 0.08
N PHE A 137 24.00 -5.67 -0.20
CA PHE A 137 23.00 -5.12 -1.09
C PHE A 137 23.59 -4.73 -2.45
N ALA A 138 22.73 -4.63 -3.46
CA ALA A 138 23.09 -4.10 -4.76
C ALA A 138 21.91 -3.33 -5.38
N GLY A 139 22.24 -2.22 -6.05
CA GLY A 139 21.31 -1.53 -6.93
C GLY A 139 21.14 -2.28 -8.25
N VAL A 140 19.90 -2.59 -8.61
CA VAL A 140 19.55 -3.27 -9.86
C VAL A 140 18.53 -2.45 -10.65
N LYS A 141 18.60 -2.52 -11.98
CA LYS A 141 17.50 -2.06 -12.83
C LYS A 141 16.28 -2.94 -12.54
N ARG A 142 15.13 -2.30 -12.46
CA ARG A 142 13.87 -3.00 -12.34
C ARG A 142 13.51 -3.59 -13.69
N GLU A 143 13.54 -4.91 -13.79
CA GLU A 143 12.74 -5.59 -14.79
C GLU A 143 11.28 -5.46 -14.36
N PHE A 144 10.47 -4.76 -15.16
CA PHE A 144 9.02 -4.76 -14.99
C PHE A 144 8.52 -6.13 -15.43
N THR A 145 8.45 -7.09 -14.51
CA THR A 145 7.67 -8.30 -14.75
C THR A 145 6.18 -7.96 -14.64
N GLU A 146 5.38 -8.40 -15.61
CA GLU A 146 3.91 -8.26 -15.60
C GLU A 146 3.32 -8.69 -14.26
N GLU A 147 3.92 -9.71 -13.63
CA GLU A 147 3.53 -10.25 -12.34
C GLU A 147 3.54 -9.21 -11.20
N HIS A 148 4.51 -8.29 -11.19
CA HIS A 148 4.59 -7.25 -10.15
C HIS A 148 3.58 -6.12 -10.37
N LEU A 149 3.27 -5.79 -11.64
CA LEU A 149 2.20 -4.85 -11.98
C LEU A 149 0.83 -5.44 -11.63
N ILE A 150 0.62 -6.72 -11.92
CA ILE A 150 -0.59 -7.46 -11.55
C ILE A 150 -0.77 -7.48 -10.03
N LYS A 151 0.29 -7.81 -9.27
CA LYS A 151 0.21 -7.85 -7.80
C LYS A 151 -0.07 -6.47 -7.19
N LYS A 152 0.61 -5.42 -7.65
CA LYS A 152 0.37 -4.04 -7.17
C LYS A 152 -1.04 -3.54 -7.55
N ASN A 153 -1.50 -3.83 -8.77
CA ASN A 153 -2.86 -3.50 -9.19
C ASN A 153 -3.90 -4.27 -8.38
N GLN A 154 -3.65 -5.52 -8.02
CA GLN A 154 -4.51 -6.29 -7.11
C GLN A 154 -4.54 -5.68 -5.71
N GLU A 155 -3.41 -5.29 -5.14
CA GLU A 155 -3.35 -4.64 -3.81
C GLU A 155 -4.05 -3.26 -3.81
N ILE A 156 -3.86 -2.47 -4.87
CA ILE A 156 -4.55 -1.18 -5.04
C ILE A 156 -6.06 -1.39 -5.18
N LYS A 157 -6.50 -2.36 -5.99
CA LYS A 157 -7.92 -2.70 -6.12
C LYS A 157 -8.53 -3.13 -4.79
N LYS A 158 -7.84 -3.97 -4.02
CA LYS A 158 -8.28 -4.39 -2.68
C LYS A 158 -8.45 -3.22 -1.72
N ARG A 159 -7.47 -2.31 -1.66
CA ARG A 159 -7.55 -1.12 -0.80
C ARG A 159 -8.65 -0.17 -1.23
N LEU A 160 -8.77 0.11 -2.53
CA LEU A 160 -9.87 0.92 -3.07
C LEU A 160 -11.24 0.30 -2.77
N SER A 161 -11.36 -1.03 -2.85
CA SER A 161 -12.58 -1.74 -2.48
C SER A 161 -12.89 -1.63 -0.98
N ALA A 162 -11.89 -1.80 -0.11
CA ALA A 162 -12.07 -1.68 1.35
C ALA A 162 -12.43 -0.24 1.77
N ASP A 163 -11.73 0.75 1.23
CA ASP A 163 -12.00 2.17 1.48
C ASP A 163 -13.39 2.56 0.98
N TYR A 164 -13.79 2.06 -0.21
CA TYR A 164 -15.12 2.29 -0.75
C TYR A 164 -16.21 1.69 0.16
N VAL A 165 -16.06 0.43 0.59
CA VAL A 165 -17.02 -0.21 1.51
C VAL A 165 -17.15 0.58 2.81
N MET A 166 -16.03 1.06 3.36
CA MET A 166 -16.05 1.83 4.60
C MET A 166 -16.66 3.23 4.46
N GLN A 167 -16.46 3.87 3.30
CA GLN A 167 -17.16 5.10 2.96
C GLN A 167 -18.67 4.87 2.86
N GLN A 168 -19.11 3.79 2.19
CA GLN A 168 -20.54 3.48 2.10
C GLN A 168 -21.16 3.22 3.48
N ILE A 169 -20.47 2.47 4.35
CA ILE A 169 -20.89 2.20 5.73
C ILE A 169 -21.02 3.50 6.54
N THR A 170 -20.03 4.39 6.43
CA THR A 170 -20.08 5.70 7.09
C THR A 170 -21.28 6.53 6.62
N LEU A 171 -21.54 6.56 5.32
CA LEU A 171 -22.63 7.33 4.71
C LEU A 171 -24.02 6.80 5.12
N MET A 172 -24.20 5.47 5.13
CA MET A 172 -25.45 4.87 5.58
C MET A 172 -25.69 5.13 7.06
N GLU A 173 -24.67 5.05 7.91
CA GLU A 173 -24.78 5.35 9.35
C GLU A 173 -25.13 6.81 9.63
N SER A 174 -24.46 7.76 8.96
CA SER A 174 -24.75 9.19 9.13
C SER A 174 -26.15 9.59 8.65
N SER A 175 -26.76 8.76 7.79
CA SER A 175 -28.09 9.02 7.21
C SER A 175 -29.24 8.39 7.99
N ILE A 176 -28.97 7.56 9.02
CA ILE A 176 -30.03 6.84 9.77
C ILE A 176 -31.05 7.80 10.39
N GLU A 177 -30.57 8.82 11.11
CA GLU A 177 -31.44 9.72 11.87
C GLU A 177 -32.09 10.78 10.98
N THR A 178 -31.34 11.30 10.01
CA THR A 178 -31.74 12.43 9.17
C THR A 178 -32.54 12.00 7.95
N SER A 179 -32.26 10.82 7.39
CA SER A 179 -32.90 10.33 6.16
C SER A 179 -32.91 8.79 6.10
N PRO A 180 -33.76 8.12 6.90
CA PRO A 180 -33.87 6.66 6.97
C PRO A 180 -34.05 5.95 5.61
N HIS A 181 -34.73 6.58 4.65
CA HIS A 181 -34.93 6.02 3.32
C HIS A 181 -33.65 6.02 2.47
N ILE A 182 -32.78 7.02 2.66
CA ILE A 182 -31.48 7.12 1.98
C ILE A 182 -30.54 6.04 2.49
N SER A 183 -30.46 5.82 3.80
CA SER A 183 -29.59 4.78 4.38
C SER A 183 -29.98 3.36 3.93
N ILE A 184 -31.28 3.09 3.73
CA ILE A 184 -31.76 1.84 3.10
C ILE A 184 -31.32 1.72 1.64
N GLY A 185 -31.40 2.82 0.88
CA GLY A 185 -30.93 2.87 -0.51
C GLY A 185 -29.44 2.51 -0.61
N ILE A 186 -28.62 3.18 0.20
CA ILE A 186 -27.17 2.93 0.29
C ILE A 186 -26.90 1.48 0.72
N SER A 187 -27.66 0.94 1.68
CA SER A 187 -27.52 -0.45 2.13
C SER A 187 -27.72 -1.45 0.99
N LYS A 188 -28.74 -1.23 0.14
CA LYS A 188 -28.98 -2.04 -1.06
C LYS A 188 -27.83 -1.92 -2.06
N GLU A 189 -27.38 -0.70 -2.34
CA GLU A 189 -26.30 -0.43 -3.30
C GLU A 189 -24.96 -1.04 -2.85
N LEU A 190 -24.67 -1.01 -1.55
CA LEU A 190 -23.48 -1.64 -0.98
C LEU A 190 -23.50 -3.16 -1.20
N ILE A 191 -24.62 -3.83 -0.89
CA ILE A 191 -24.73 -5.28 -1.08
C ILE A 191 -24.64 -5.65 -2.57
N GLU A 192 -25.31 -4.90 -3.45
CA GLU A 192 -25.21 -5.12 -4.90
C GLU A 192 -23.77 -4.98 -5.39
N THR A 193 -23.08 -3.92 -4.95
CA THR A 193 -21.69 -3.66 -5.34
C THR A 193 -20.78 -4.77 -4.86
N CYS A 194 -20.88 -5.19 -3.61
CA CYS A 194 -20.09 -6.30 -3.07
C CYS A 194 -20.29 -7.59 -3.89
N CYS A 195 -21.54 -7.94 -4.18
CA CYS A 195 -21.84 -9.12 -4.99
C CYS A 195 -21.22 -9.02 -6.39
N LYS A 196 -21.43 -7.90 -7.10
CA LYS A 196 -20.87 -7.66 -8.45
C LYS A 196 -19.34 -7.74 -8.45
N THR A 197 -18.68 -7.11 -7.47
CA THR A 197 -17.22 -7.16 -7.31
C THR A 197 -16.72 -8.59 -7.13
N ILE A 198 -17.40 -9.42 -6.33
CA ILE A 198 -17.01 -10.83 -6.14
C ILE A 198 -17.09 -11.62 -7.45
N PHE A 199 -18.12 -11.40 -8.28
CA PHE A 199 -18.20 -12.02 -9.60
C PHE A 199 -17.05 -11.57 -10.52
N GLU A 200 -16.78 -10.26 -10.57
CA GLU A 200 -15.70 -9.68 -11.38
C GLU A 200 -14.32 -10.22 -10.97
N GLU A 201 -14.01 -10.25 -9.68
CA GLU A 201 -12.72 -10.72 -9.16
C GLU A 201 -12.53 -12.24 -9.33
N ARG A 202 -13.61 -13.03 -9.19
CA ARG A 202 -13.60 -14.48 -9.49
C ARG A 202 -13.67 -14.78 -11.00
N LYS A 203 -13.69 -13.75 -11.86
CA LYS A 203 -13.80 -13.87 -13.33
C LYS A 203 -15.00 -14.72 -13.76
N LYS A 204 -16.14 -14.50 -13.11
CA LYS A 204 -17.43 -15.13 -13.44
C LYS A 204 -18.39 -14.08 -13.99
N GLU A 205 -19.19 -14.47 -14.97
CA GLU A 205 -20.23 -13.60 -15.51
C GLU A 205 -21.46 -13.60 -14.60
N TYR A 206 -22.09 -12.44 -14.48
CA TYR A 206 -23.39 -12.26 -13.86
C TYR A 206 -24.30 -11.50 -14.83
N ASP A 207 -25.60 -11.73 -14.74
CA ASP A 207 -26.59 -11.01 -15.55
C ASP A 207 -26.89 -9.65 -14.90
N LYS A 208 -26.78 -8.58 -15.68
CA LYS A 208 -27.03 -7.20 -15.22
C LYS A 208 -28.50 -6.94 -14.88
N ASN A 209 -29.41 -7.83 -15.29
CA ASN A 209 -30.85 -7.72 -15.01
C ASN A 209 -31.28 -8.49 -13.76
N TRP A 210 -30.36 -9.14 -13.03
CA TRP A 210 -30.72 -9.78 -11.76
C TRP A 210 -31.15 -8.74 -10.74
N ASP A 211 -32.24 -9.05 -10.04
CA ASP A 211 -32.60 -8.36 -8.82
C ASP A 211 -31.62 -8.72 -7.70
N LEU A 212 -31.61 -7.90 -6.66
CA LEU A 212 -30.72 -8.10 -5.51
C LEU A 212 -30.87 -9.51 -4.88
N PRO A 213 -32.10 -10.06 -4.67
CA PRO A 213 -32.26 -11.41 -4.14
C PRO A 213 -31.60 -12.50 -5.00
N ARG A 214 -31.79 -12.44 -6.33
CA ARG A 214 -31.16 -13.40 -7.25
C ARG A 214 -29.64 -13.25 -7.27
N LEU A 215 -29.14 -12.02 -7.32
CA LEU A 215 -27.71 -11.73 -7.27
C LEU A 215 -27.07 -12.27 -5.99
N MET A 216 -27.72 -12.10 -4.84
CA MET A 216 -27.25 -12.62 -3.56
C MET A 216 -27.22 -14.15 -3.53
N LYS A 217 -28.26 -14.79 -4.05
CA LYS A 217 -28.33 -16.26 -4.13
C LYS A 217 -27.20 -16.85 -4.97
N GLU A 218 -26.91 -16.26 -6.12
CA GLU A 218 -25.82 -16.75 -6.98
C GLU A 218 -24.44 -16.40 -6.40
N THR A 219 -24.31 -15.29 -5.66
CA THR A 219 -23.07 -14.94 -4.93
C THR A 219 -22.76 -15.95 -3.84
N THR A 220 -23.76 -16.33 -3.01
CA THR A 220 -23.55 -17.33 -1.96
C THR A 220 -23.20 -18.70 -2.54
N LYS A 221 -23.79 -19.07 -3.68
CA LYS A 221 -23.41 -20.27 -4.44
C LYS A 221 -21.98 -20.21 -4.97
N LEU A 222 -21.57 -19.06 -5.51
CA LEU A 222 -20.20 -18.85 -6.00
C LEU A 222 -19.16 -18.96 -4.89
N LEU A 223 -19.51 -18.52 -3.68
CA LEU A 223 -18.67 -18.61 -2.48
C LEU A 223 -18.76 -19.94 -1.73
N LYS A 224 -19.50 -20.93 -2.27
CA LYS A 224 -19.78 -22.22 -1.61
C LYS A 224 -20.38 -22.07 -0.21
N LEU A 225 -21.18 -21.02 -0.04
CA LEU A 225 -21.98 -20.74 1.15
C LEU A 225 -23.40 -21.29 0.99
N THR A 226 -23.63 -22.29 0.13
CA THR A 226 -24.96 -22.90 0.07
C THR A 226 -25.06 -24.06 1.05
N PRO A 227 -26.28 -24.36 1.53
CA PRO A 227 -26.52 -25.53 2.35
C PRO A 227 -25.92 -26.83 1.86
N ASN A 228 -25.89 -27.02 0.54
CA ASN A 228 -25.42 -28.25 -0.08
C ASN A 228 -23.88 -28.37 -0.09
N ASP A 229 -23.17 -27.27 0.11
CA ASP A 229 -21.70 -27.24 0.14
C ASP A 229 -21.15 -27.56 1.55
N ILE A 230 -22.01 -27.55 2.58
CA ILE A 230 -21.64 -27.88 3.95
C ILE A 230 -21.80 -29.40 4.14
N PRO A 231 -20.71 -30.16 4.38
CA PRO A 231 -20.78 -31.60 4.55
C PRO A 231 -21.74 -31.96 5.69
N ASN A 232 -22.59 -32.96 5.48
CA ASN A 232 -23.59 -33.36 6.48
C ASN A 232 -22.95 -33.91 7.77
N GLU A 233 -21.66 -34.26 7.72
CA GLU A 233 -20.86 -34.73 8.85
C GLU A 233 -20.42 -33.60 9.79
N VAL A 234 -20.52 -32.32 9.37
CA VAL A 234 -20.15 -31.17 10.20
C VAL A 234 -21.19 -30.98 11.30
N LYS A 235 -20.75 -31.04 12.57
CA LYS A 235 -21.58 -30.64 13.72
C LYS A 235 -22.06 -29.21 13.51
N ALA A 236 -23.37 -28.98 13.64
CA ALA A 236 -24.06 -27.70 13.39
C ALA A 236 -24.30 -27.30 11.92
N ALA A 237 -24.13 -28.21 10.94
CA ALA A 237 -24.46 -27.92 9.54
C ALA A 237 -25.88 -27.34 9.35
N SER A 238 -26.90 -27.89 10.04
CA SER A 238 -28.27 -27.36 9.99
C SER A 238 -28.39 -25.93 10.51
N SER A 239 -27.66 -25.58 11.58
CA SER A 239 -27.65 -24.23 12.15
C SER A 239 -26.96 -23.23 11.21
N ILE A 240 -25.85 -23.62 10.58
CA ILE A 240 -25.15 -22.77 9.61
C ILE A 240 -26.05 -22.51 8.38
N ARG A 241 -26.72 -23.56 7.88
CA ARG A 241 -27.72 -23.44 6.80
C ARG A 241 -28.83 -22.45 7.16
N GLN A 242 -29.33 -22.50 8.38
CA GLN A 242 -30.36 -21.60 8.86
C GLN A 242 -29.87 -20.14 8.89
N ILE A 243 -28.67 -19.88 9.40
CA ILE A 243 -28.06 -18.54 9.43
C ILE A 243 -27.93 -17.98 8.00
N LEU A 244 -27.41 -18.78 7.06
CA LEU A 244 -27.25 -18.37 5.66
C LEU A 244 -28.60 -18.11 4.97
N GLY A 245 -29.61 -18.92 5.29
CA GLY A 245 -30.99 -18.70 4.87
C GLY A 245 -31.54 -17.37 5.40
N SER A 246 -31.29 -17.04 6.68
CA SER A 246 -31.70 -15.78 7.28
C SER A 246 -31.04 -14.56 6.61
N LEU A 247 -29.78 -14.66 6.18
CA LEU A 247 -29.11 -13.58 5.42
C LEU A 247 -29.84 -13.28 4.11
N SER A 248 -30.28 -14.31 3.39
CA SER A 248 -31.06 -14.14 2.16
C SER A 248 -32.39 -13.43 2.42
N SER A 249 -33.07 -13.77 3.52
CA SER A 249 -34.31 -13.09 3.92
C SER A 249 -34.10 -11.63 4.30
N VAL A 250 -32.98 -11.29 4.94
CA VAL A 250 -32.61 -9.90 5.25
C VAL A 250 -32.46 -9.09 3.96
N VAL A 251 -31.73 -9.64 2.98
CA VAL A 251 -31.52 -8.98 1.68
C VAL A 251 -32.83 -8.75 0.94
N GLN A 252 -33.72 -9.74 0.94
CA GLN A 252 -35.07 -9.62 0.41
C GLN A 252 -35.82 -8.45 1.08
N GLY A 253 -35.83 -8.41 2.41
CA GLY A 253 -36.49 -7.35 3.17
C GLY A 253 -35.93 -5.96 2.90
N ILE A 254 -34.60 -5.81 2.77
CA ILE A 254 -33.97 -4.53 2.39
C ILE A 254 -34.42 -4.09 0.99
N GLY A 255 -34.49 -5.03 0.04
CA GLY A 255 -34.98 -4.77 -1.32
C GLY A 255 -36.43 -4.28 -1.35
N GLU A 256 -37.31 -4.94 -0.60
CA GLU A 256 -38.72 -4.58 -0.47
C GLU A 256 -38.88 -3.20 0.19
N ILE A 257 -38.20 -2.96 1.32
CA ILE A 257 -38.24 -1.66 2.01
C ILE A 257 -37.76 -0.54 1.08
N ARG A 258 -36.68 -0.75 0.31
CA ARG A 258 -36.20 0.24 -0.66
C ARG A 258 -37.25 0.54 -1.73
N ASN A 259 -37.93 -0.49 -2.23
CA ASN A 259 -38.92 -0.32 -3.30
C ASN A 259 -40.15 0.45 -2.79
N GLU A 260 -40.62 0.16 -1.58
CA GLU A 260 -41.79 0.81 -0.97
C GLU A 260 -41.48 2.23 -0.46
N TYR A 261 -40.28 2.46 0.09
CA TYR A 261 -39.95 3.71 0.79
C TYR A 261 -38.94 4.61 0.07
N GLY A 262 -38.45 4.19 -1.10
CA GLY A 262 -37.50 4.96 -1.92
C GLY A 262 -38.02 6.32 -2.40
N SER A 263 -37.11 7.14 -2.93
CA SER A 263 -37.39 8.50 -3.41
C SER A 263 -38.02 8.58 -4.81
N GLY A 264 -38.26 7.43 -5.46
CA GLY A 264 -38.58 7.35 -6.89
C GLY A 264 -40.05 7.53 -7.28
N HIS A 265 -40.99 7.55 -6.32
CA HIS A 265 -42.42 7.71 -6.59
C HIS A 265 -43.03 8.74 -5.64
N GLY A 266 -43.83 9.67 -6.18
CA GLY A 266 -44.56 10.66 -5.40
C GLY A 266 -45.44 9.95 -4.36
N LYS A 267 -45.44 10.45 -3.12
CA LYS A 267 -46.12 9.83 -1.99
C LYS A 267 -47.38 10.62 -1.66
N ASP A 268 -48.48 9.91 -1.40
CA ASP A 268 -49.73 10.53 -0.93
C ASP A 268 -49.50 11.25 0.41
N GLY A 269 -50.28 12.31 0.68
CA GLY A 269 -50.14 13.18 1.85
C GLY A 269 -50.34 12.49 3.23
N LYS A 270 -50.60 11.18 3.27
CA LYS A 270 -50.72 10.36 4.49
C LYS A 270 -49.55 9.36 4.68
N PHE A 271 -48.50 9.45 3.87
CA PHE A 271 -47.39 8.50 3.90
C PHE A 271 -46.63 8.55 5.23
N VAL A 272 -46.63 7.44 5.96
CA VAL A 272 -45.82 7.26 7.18
C VAL A 272 -44.44 6.76 6.77
N GLY A 273 -43.41 7.58 6.97
CA GLY A 273 -42.03 7.24 6.63
C GLY A 273 -41.39 6.17 7.52
N LEU A 274 -40.30 5.60 7.03
CA LEU A 274 -39.42 4.74 7.81
C LEU A 274 -38.91 5.47 9.06
N GLN A 275 -38.99 4.81 10.21
CA GLN A 275 -38.40 5.30 11.45
C GLN A 275 -36.91 4.97 11.50
N PRO A 276 -36.07 5.78 12.18
CA PRO A 276 -34.64 5.53 12.34
C PRO A 276 -34.30 4.12 12.85
N ARG A 277 -35.12 3.56 13.75
CA ARG A 277 -34.94 2.18 14.26
C ARG A 277 -34.98 1.10 13.17
N HIS A 278 -35.81 1.28 12.13
CA HIS A 278 -35.92 0.32 11.03
C HIS A 278 -34.70 0.42 10.11
N ALA A 279 -34.27 1.66 9.82
CA ALA A 279 -33.04 1.91 9.08
C ALA A 279 -31.81 1.37 9.82
N LYS A 280 -31.70 1.59 11.13
CA LYS A 280 -30.58 1.10 11.94
C LYS A 280 -30.42 -0.42 11.88
N LEU A 281 -31.52 -1.17 11.94
CA LEU A 281 -31.48 -2.63 11.83
C LEU A 281 -31.00 -3.07 10.44
N ALA A 282 -31.56 -2.50 9.38
CA ALA A 282 -31.19 -2.82 8.01
C ALA A 282 -29.74 -2.44 7.68
N VAL A 283 -29.29 -1.26 8.13
CA VAL A 283 -27.91 -0.79 7.99
C VAL A 283 -26.95 -1.77 8.67
N GLY A 284 -27.17 -2.09 9.95
CA GLY A 284 -26.29 -3.01 10.67
C GLY A 284 -26.23 -4.39 10.02
N ALA A 285 -27.36 -4.90 9.55
CA ALA A 285 -27.42 -6.18 8.85
C ALA A 285 -26.70 -6.14 7.49
N ALA A 286 -26.88 -5.05 6.72
CA ALA A 286 -26.21 -4.85 5.43
C ALA A 286 -24.69 -4.72 5.59
N SER A 287 -24.20 -3.93 6.55
CA SER A 287 -22.77 -3.80 6.85
C SER A 287 -22.14 -5.15 7.20
N THR A 288 -22.78 -5.87 8.12
CA THR A 288 -22.31 -7.18 8.58
C THR A 288 -22.24 -8.17 7.42
N LEU A 289 -23.29 -8.17 6.57
CA LEU A 289 -23.34 -9.04 5.41
C LEU A 289 -22.27 -8.70 4.37
N ALA A 290 -22.10 -7.42 4.04
CA ALA A 290 -21.09 -6.96 3.08
C ALA A 290 -19.68 -7.36 3.53
N ILE A 291 -19.34 -7.12 4.80
CA ILE A 291 -18.07 -7.52 5.39
C ILE A 291 -17.89 -9.04 5.31
N TYR A 292 -18.89 -9.80 5.74
CA TYR A 292 -18.83 -11.26 5.73
C TYR A 292 -18.62 -11.85 4.32
N LEU A 293 -19.30 -11.32 3.31
CA LEU A 293 -19.15 -11.76 1.91
C LEU A 293 -17.74 -11.47 1.38
N LEU A 294 -17.18 -10.30 1.68
CA LEU A 294 -15.85 -9.91 1.26
C LEU A 294 -14.77 -10.72 1.99
N GLU A 295 -14.88 -10.89 3.30
CA GLU A 295 -13.96 -11.74 4.08
C GLU A 295 -13.97 -13.18 3.56
N THR A 296 -15.16 -13.73 3.32
CA THR A 296 -15.30 -15.07 2.72
C THR A 296 -14.66 -15.13 1.33
N HIS A 297 -14.78 -14.06 0.53
CA HIS A 297 -14.15 -14.00 -0.77
C HIS A 297 -12.61 -14.02 -0.68
N GLU A 298 -12.03 -13.35 0.32
CA GLU A 298 -10.58 -13.29 0.52
C GLU A 298 -9.96 -14.62 0.95
N ILE A 299 -10.73 -15.47 1.64
CA ILE A 299 -10.35 -16.84 1.95
C ILE A 299 -10.35 -17.62 0.63
N LYS A 300 -9.17 -17.70 0.00
CA LYS A 300 -8.97 -18.43 -1.25
C LYS A 300 -9.32 -19.91 -1.05
N ASP A 301 -10.07 -20.45 -2.00
CA ASP A 301 -10.28 -21.90 -2.18
C ASP A 301 -8.95 -22.65 -2.37
#